data_AF-A0A7V9J0R9-F1
#
_entry.id   AF-A0A7V9J0R9-F1
#
_cell.length_a   1.000
_cell.length_b   1.000
_cell.length_c   1.000
_cell.angle_alpha   90.00
_cell.angle_beta   90.00
_cell.angle_gamma   90.00
#
_symmetry.space_group_name_H-M   'P 1'
#
loop_
_entity.id
_entity.type
_entity.pdbx_description
1 polymer ?
#
loop_
_entity_poly.entity_id
_entity_poly.type
_entity_poly.pdbx_seq_one_letter_code
_entity_poly.pdbx_strand_id
1 'polypeptide(L)'
;FIKDERDLLLEATRLPAVTTDFDGRHVLVVVRGYDYKEDLRALRAYIRELRPLLVGVDGGADALVDFGYKPDLIIGDMDSVTTETLLSGAELVVHAYQGGVAPGYERLETMGLECTKFESAGTSEDIAMLLAYERGAELIVAVGTHTNLIEFMDKGRKGGASTFLVRLRVGSILVDAKGVSRLYRGRVRRGDILLLLAAALVTMVIVIALSETLRLELALWWIRIQNAIS
;
A
#
# COMPACT_ATOMS: atom_id res chain seq x y z
N PHE A 1 29.52 6.94 13.64
CA PHE A 1 29.11 8.28 13.19
C PHE A 1 29.62 8.59 11.78
N ILE A 2 30.87 9.02 11.53
CA ILE A 2 31.34 9.30 10.14
C ILE A 2 31.54 8.02 9.28
N LYS A 3 31.76 6.86 9.90
CA LYS A 3 31.84 5.56 9.17
C LYS A 3 30.48 5.08 8.65
N ASP A 4 29.40 5.29 9.42
CA ASP A 4 28.05 4.82 9.08
C ASP A 4 27.42 5.63 7.94
N GLU A 5 27.80 6.91 7.82
CA GLU A 5 27.34 7.84 6.77
C GLU A 5 27.87 7.44 5.38
N ARG A 6 29.04 6.81 5.30
CA ARG A 6 29.58 6.26 4.04
C ARG A 6 28.87 4.98 3.61
N ASP A 7 28.49 4.12 4.55
CA ASP A 7 27.88 2.82 4.22
C ASP A 7 26.48 3.00 3.62
N LEU A 8 25.68 3.95 4.12
CA LEU A 8 24.34 4.24 3.60
C LEU A 8 24.35 4.82 2.17
N LEU A 9 25.35 5.65 1.83
CA LEU A 9 25.57 6.16 0.48
C LEU A 9 26.13 5.08 -0.45
N LEU A 10 26.92 4.14 0.07
CA LEU A 10 27.48 2.99 -0.68
C LEU A 10 26.43 1.89 -0.93
N GLU A 11 25.45 1.72 -0.04
CA GLU A 11 24.39 0.68 -0.12
C GLU A 11 23.37 0.92 -1.24
N ALA A 12 23.11 2.17 -1.65
CA ALA A 12 22.25 2.45 -2.81
C ALA A 12 22.79 1.79 -4.10
N THR A 13 24.10 1.67 -4.22
CA THR A 13 24.79 1.00 -5.34
C THR A 13 24.72 -0.54 -5.28
N ARG A 14 24.17 -1.14 -4.22
CA ARG A 14 24.15 -2.59 -4.01
C ARG A 14 22.75 -3.17 -3.77
N LEU A 15 21.69 -2.37 -3.90
CA LEU A 15 20.33 -2.81 -3.68
C LEU A 15 20.00 -4.10 -4.47
N PRO A 16 19.13 -4.97 -3.92
CA PRO A 16 18.82 -6.24 -4.55
C PRO A 16 18.34 -6.06 -5.99
N ALA A 17 18.82 -6.94 -6.86
CA ALA A 17 18.28 -7.06 -8.20
C ALA A 17 16.88 -7.69 -8.07
N VAL A 18 15.86 -6.86 -8.29
CA VAL A 18 14.45 -7.24 -8.38
C VAL A 18 13.94 -6.98 -9.79
N THR A 19 13.04 -7.86 -10.23
CA THR A 19 12.31 -7.80 -11.50
C THR A 19 11.01 -7.01 -11.39
N THR A 20 10.49 -6.87 -10.16
CA THR A 20 9.34 -6.03 -9.84
C THR A 20 9.57 -4.59 -10.30
N ASP A 21 8.59 -4.05 -11.03
CA ASP A 21 8.63 -2.68 -11.55
C ASP A 21 8.00 -1.68 -10.58
N PHE A 22 8.82 -0.74 -10.11
CA PHE A 22 8.46 0.33 -9.17
C PHE A 22 8.29 1.70 -9.87
N ASP A 23 8.76 1.84 -11.12
CA ASP A 23 8.95 3.15 -11.74
C ASP A 23 7.62 3.87 -11.94
N GLY A 24 7.52 5.10 -11.41
CA GLY A 24 6.30 5.91 -11.46
C GLY A 24 5.10 5.30 -10.73
N ARG A 25 5.30 4.31 -9.84
CA ARG A 25 4.20 3.67 -9.10
C ARG A 25 4.16 4.14 -7.65
N HIS A 26 2.95 4.12 -7.09
CA HIS A 26 2.78 4.14 -5.65
C HIS A 26 3.15 2.77 -5.08
N VAL A 27 3.84 2.78 -3.94
CA VAL A 27 4.31 1.58 -3.25
C VAL A 27 3.76 1.57 -1.84
N LEU A 28 3.08 0.50 -1.47
CA LEU A 28 2.59 0.27 -0.12
C LEU A 28 3.54 -0.68 0.60
N VAL A 29 4.34 -0.14 1.52
CA VAL A 29 5.26 -0.92 2.36
C VAL A 29 4.54 -1.30 3.64
N VAL A 30 4.30 -2.60 3.83
CA VAL A 30 3.52 -3.13 4.95
C VAL A 30 4.40 -3.89 5.91
N VAL A 31 4.49 -3.39 7.14
CA VAL A 31 5.10 -4.07 8.29
C VAL A 31 4.02 -4.42 9.31
N ARG A 32 4.26 -5.47 10.11
CA ARG A 32 3.36 -5.88 11.21
C ARG A 32 3.67 -5.12 12.51
N GLY A 33 3.75 -3.79 12.47
CA GLY A 33 3.93 -2.95 13.65
C GLY A 33 2.60 -2.38 14.18
N TYR A 34 2.60 -1.18 14.75
CA TYR A 34 1.44 -0.65 15.49
C TYR A 34 0.27 -0.26 14.55
N ASP A 35 -0.96 -0.64 14.90
CA ASP A 35 -2.19 -0.32 14.17
C ASP A 35 -2.22 -0.75 12.68
N TYR A 36 -1.38 -1.71 12.26
CA TYR A 36 -1.30 -2.12 10.85
C TYR A 36 -2.65 -2.59 10.28
N LYS A 37 -3.49 -3.24 11.12
CA LYS A 37 -4.82 -3.72 10.71
C LYS A 37 -5.74 -2.54 10.43
N GLU A 38 -5.74 -1.55 11.30
CA GLU A 38 -6.53 -0.32 11.20
C GLU A 38 -6.11 0.48 9.96
N ASP A 39 -4.80 0.59 9.71
CA ASP A 39 -4.23 1.23 8.53
C ASP A 39 -4.68 0.53 7.24
N LEU A 40 -4.52 -0.79 7.14
CA LEU A 40 -4.95 -1.57 5.97
C LEU A 40 -6.46 -1.44 5.70
N ARG A 41 -7.29 -1.42 6.75
CA ARG A 41 -8.73 -1.14 6.61
C ARG A 41 -8.98 0.26 6.05
N ALA A 42 -8.28 1.26 6.57
CA ALA A 42 -8.43 2.64 6.13
C ALA A 42 -7.97 2.86 4.68
N LEU A 43 -6.97 2.08 4.23
CA LEU A 43 -6.41 2.15 2.89
C LEU A 43 -7.12 1.27 1.86
N ARG A 44 -8.10 0.44 2.22
CA ARG A 44 -8.87 -0.41 1.27
C ARG A 44 -9.35 0.37 0.04
N ALA A 45 -9.84 1.57 0.29
CA ALA A 45 -10.28 2.53 -0.70
C ALA A 45 -9.16 2.86 -1.70
N TYR A 46 -8.00 3.21 -1.18
CA TYR A 46 -6.81 3.63 -1.91
C TYR A 46 -6.20 2.45 -2.68
N ILE A 47 -6.03 1.30 -2.04
CA ILE A 47 -5.48 0.07 -2.66
C ILE A 47 -6.31 -0.33 -3.88
N ARG A 48 -7.64 -0.31 -3.76
CA ARG A 48 -8.55 -0.70 -4.84
C ARG A 48 -8.48 0.24 -6.05
N GLU A 49 -8.37 1.55 -5.82
CA GLU A 49 -8.44 2.56 -6.87
C GLU A 49 -7.09 2.86 -7.51
N LEU A 50 -6.04 2.97 -6.71
CA LEU A 50 -4.69 3.30 -7.18
C LEU A 50 -3.88 2.06 -7.56
N ARG A 51 -4.26 0.87 -7.07
CA ARG A 51 -3.54 -0.40 -7.29
C ARG A 51 -2.01 -0.24 -7.08
N PRO A 52 -1.59 0.26 -5.91
CA PRO A 52 -0.16 0.42 -5.61
C PRO A 52 0.53 -0.95 -5.61
N LEU A 53 1.84 -0.93 -5.81
CA LEU A 53 2.70 -2.08 -5.61
C LEU A 53 2.72 -2.45 -4.12
N LEU A 54 2.44 -3.71 -3.79
CA LEU A 54 2.31 -4.19 -2.41
C LEU A 54 3.61 -4.89 -1.98
N VAL A 55 4.37 -4.24 -1.10
CA VAL A 55 5.60 -4.80 -0.52
C VAL A 55 5.32 -5.25 0.91
N GLY A 56 5.39 -6.55 1.14
CA GLY A 56 5.33 -7.14 2.47
C GLY A 56 6.72 -7.21 3.11
N VAL A 57 6.88 -6.63 4.29
CA VAL A 57 8.13 -6.69 5.05
C VAL A 57 7.95 -7.62 6.24
N ASP A 58 8.79 -8.67 6.31
CA ASP A 58 8.67 -9.75 7.30
C ASP A 58 7.20 -10.24 7.40
N GLY A 59 6.66 -10.38 8.61
CA GLY A 59 5.26 -10.76 8.86
C GLY A 59 4.20 -9.77 8.34
N GLY A 60 4.59 -8.62 7.78
CA GLY A 60 3.71 -7.73 7.04
C GLY A 60 3.23 -8.31 5.71
N ALA A 61 3.96 -9.27 5.14
CA ALA A 61 3.50 -10.05 3.99
C ALA A 61 2.25 -10.88 4.32
N ASP A 62 2.23 -11.57 5.46
CA ASP A 62 1.02 -12.29 5.90
C ASP A 62 -0.13 -11.32 6.16
N ALA A 63 0.16 -10.11 6.68
CA ALA A 63 -0.88 -9.12 6.91
C ALA A 63 -1.57 -8.69 5.61
N LEU A 64 -0.86 -8.64 4.49
CA LEU A 64 -1.46 -8.42 3.17
C LEU A 64 -2.38 -9.59 2.80
N VAL A 65 -1.91 -10.83 2.93
CA VAL A 65 -2.66 -12.05 2.60
C VAL A 65 -3.91 -12.20 3.47
N ASP A 66 -3.81 -11.98 4.77
CA ASP A 66 -4.93 -11.98 5.73
C ASP A 66 -6.05 -11.00 5.35
N PHE A 67 -5.68 -9.90 4.68
CA PHE A 67 -6.61 -8.89 4.19
C PHE A 67 -7.10 -9.16 2.75
N GLY A 68 -6.73 -10.29 2.17
CA GLY A 68 -7.12 -10.70 0.82
C GLY A 68 -6.32 -10.03 -0.28
N TYR A 69 -5.14 -9.48 0.03
CA TYR A 69 -4.23 -8.90 -0.95
C TYR A 69 -3.08 -9.86 -1.25
N LYS A 70 -2.67 -9.90 -2.52
CA LYS A 70 -1.49 -10.65 -2.95
C LYS A 70 -0.28 -9.69 -2.93
N PRO A 71 0.79 -9.98 -2.17
CA PRO A 71 2.02 -9.20 -2.23
C PRO A 71 2.66 -9.30 -3.63
N ASP A 72 3.27 -8.21 -4.08
CA ASP A 72 4.11 -8.19 -5.29
C ASP A 72 5.55 -8.57 -4.93
N LEU A 73 6.04 -8.05 -3.81
CA LEU A 73 7.38 -8.33 -3.27
C LEU A 73 7.28 -8.67 -1.78
N ILE A 74 8.06 -9.66 -1.32
CA ILE A 74 8.28 -9.94 0.10
C ILE A 74 9.76 -9.73 0.41
N ILE A 75 10.07 -8.93 1.43
CA ILE A 75 11.44 -8.65 1.85
C ILE A 75 11.63 -8.84 3.35
N GLY A 76 12.71 -9.50 3.75
CA GLY A 76 13.12 -9.61 5.15
C GLY A 76 13.49 -11.02 5.60
N ASP A 77 13.18 -11.33 6.85
CA ASP A 77 13.38 -12.63 7.48
C ASP A 77 12.22 -13.58 7.14
N MET A 78 12.53 -14.59 6.32
CA MET A 78 11.52 -15.51 5.80
C MET A 78 10.99 -16.47 6.87
N ASP A 79 11.68 -16.64 8.01
CA ASP A 79 11.17 -17.42 9.14
C ASP A 79 9.98 -16.74 9.82
N SER A 80 9.84 -15.42 9.67
CA SER A 80 8.72 -14.65 10.18
C SER A 80 7.48 -14.65 9.26
N VAL A 81 7.56 -15.33 8.10
CA VAL A 81 6.51 -15.40 7.09
C VAL A 81 5.93 -16.81 7.01
N THR A 82 4.61 -16.92 6.88
CA THR A 82 3.96 -18.24 6.75
C THR A 82 4.27 -18.89 5.40
N THR A 83 4.29 -20.21 5.36
CA THR A 83 4.56 -20.99 4.13
C THR A 83 3.54 -20.67 3.03
N GLU A 84 2.27 -20.47 3.38
CA GLU A 84 1.22 -20.09 2.43
C GLU A 84 1.52 -18.74 1.77
N THR A 85 1.91 -17.75 2.55
CA THR A 85 2.30 -16.43 2.03
C THR A 85 3.55 -16.50 1.16
N LEU A 86 4.55 -17.32 1.51
CA LEU A 86 5.73 -17.53 0.66
C LEU A 86 5.39 -18.18 -0.69
N LEU A 87 4.31 -18.98 -0.74
CA LEU A 87 3.79 -19.60 -1.96
C LEU A 87 2.81 -18.70 -2.73
N SER A 88 2.59 -17.46 -2.30
CA SER A 88 1.67 -16.51 -2.97
C SER A 88 2.13 -16.12 -4.39
N GLY A 89 3.39 -16.40 -4.73
CA GLY A 89 4.02 -16.04 -6.01
C GLY A 89 4.49 -14.58 -6.05
N ALA A 90 4.74 -13.98 -4.88
CA ALA A 90 5.47 -12.72 -4.77
C ALA A 90 6.97 -12.94 -5.05
N GLU A 91 7.65 -11.92 -5.56
CA GLU A 91 9.11 -11.95 -5.67
C GLU A 91 9.74 -11.88 -4.26
N LEU A 92 10.71 -12.75 -3.98
CA LEU A 92 11.26 -12.93 -2.62
C LEU A 92 12.66 -12.33 -2.52
N VAL A 93 12.86 -11.45 -1.54
CA VAL A 93 14.16 -10.86 -1.21
C VAL A 93 14.52 -11.22 0.22
N VAL A 94 15.50 -12.12 0.39
CA VAL A 94 15.95 -12.56 1.71
C VAL A 94 16.98 -11.58 2.24
N HIS A 95 16.68 -10.99 3.39
CA HIS A 95 17.61 -10.11 4.07
C HIS A 95 18.61 -10.94 4.90
N ALA A 96 19.89 -10.82 4.55
CA ALA A 96 21.00 -11.39 5.29
C ALA A 96 21.60 -10.35 6.23
N TYR A 97 21.77 -10.71 7.50
CA TYR A 97 22.46 -9.85 8.47
C TYR A 97 23.98 -9.86 8.21
N GLN A 98 24.69 -8.85 8.72
CA GLN A 98 26.15 -8.75 8.63
C GLN A 98 26.84 -10.06 9.04
N GLY A 99 27.63 -10.63 8.13
CA GLY A 99 28.25 -11.96 8.28
C GLY A 99 27.61 -13.03 7.41
N GLY A 100 26.69 -12.65 6.52
CA GLY A 100 26.13 -13.52 5.47
C GLY A 100 25.10 -14.54 5.95
N VAL A 101 24.72 -14.53 7.23
CA VAL A 101 23.65 -15.38 7.76
C VAL A 101 22.32 -14.83 7.25
N ALA A 102 21.59 -15.66 6.51
CA ALA A 102 20.28 -15.35 5.96
C ALA A 102 19.24 -16.29 6.58
N PRO A 103 18.62 -15.90 7.70
CA PRO A 103 17.52 -16.65 8.29
C PRO A 103 16.42 -16.90 7.25
N GLY A 104 15.85 -18.10 7.28
CA GLY A 104 14.87 -18.55 6.30
C GLY A 104 15.37 -18.79 4.87
N TYR A 105 16.65 -18.58 4.52
CA TYR A 105 17.18 -18.93 3.19
C TYR A 105 17.15 -20.46 2.94
N GLU A 106 17.64 -21.25 3.90
CA GLU A 106 17.59 -22.72 3.82
C GLU A 106 16.15 -23.24 3.72
N ARG A 107 15.21 -22.53 4.36
CA ARG A 107 13.77 -22.82 4.27
C ARG A 107 13.25 -22.61 2.86
N LEU A 108 13.59 -21.49 2.21
CA LEU A 108 13.21 -21.23 0.82
C LEU A 108 13.84 -22.24 -0.16
N GLU A 109 15.11 -22.57 0.05
CA GLU A 109 15.82 -23.57 -0.76
C GLU A 109 15.15 -24.95 -0.66
N THR A 110 14.79 -25.37 0.56
CA THR A 110 14.05 -26.63 0.80
C THR A 110 12.67 -26.64 0.13
N MET A 111 12.03 -25.47 0.03
CA MET A 111 10.74 -25.30 -0.65
C MET A 111 10.87 -25.18 -2.18
N GLY A 112 12.09 -25.07 -2.71
CA GLY A 112 12.33 -24.85 -4.14
C GLY A 112 11.88 -23.48 -4.64
N LEU A 113 11.88 -22.47 -3.76
CA LEU A 113 11.49 -21.10 -4.09
C LEU A 113 12.68 -20.25 -4.53
N GLU A 114 12.54 -19.56 -5.64
CA GLU A 114 13.53 -18.59 -6.10
C GLU A 114 13.52 -17.33 -5.22
N CYS A 115 14.70 -16.86 -4.85
CA CYS A 115 14.85 -15.64 -4.06
C CYS A 115 16.17 -14.91 -4.33
N THR A 116 16.16 -13.60 -4.12
CA THR A 116 17.36 -12.76 -4.16
C THR A 116 17.86 -12.53 -2.74
N LYS A 117 19.10 -12.95 -2.45
CA LYS A 117 19.74 -12.67 -1.16
C LYS A 117 20.37 -11.27 -1.18
N PHE A 118 20.13 -10.49 -0.12
CA PHE A 118 20.70 -9.16 0.04
C PHE A 118 21.25 -8.96 1.45
N GLU A 119 22.54 -8.63 1.55
CA GLU A 119 23.21 -8.37 2.83
C GLU A 119 23.27 -6.87 3.10
N SER A 120 22.74 -6.44 4.25
CA SER A 120 22.80 -5.04 4.70
C SER A 120 22.83 -4.95 6.23
N ALA A 121 23.27 -3.80 6.73
CA ALA A 121 23.21 -3.46 8.14
C ALA A 121 21.89 -2.78 8.56
N GLY A 122 21.05 -2.37 7.59
CA GLY A 122 19.76 -1.72 7.81
C GLY A 122 18.66 -2.68 8.26
N THR A 123 17.46 -2.16 8.56
CA THR A 123 16.29 -3.00 8.83
C THR A 123 15.63 -3.45 7.52
N SER A 124 14.87 -4.56 7.53
CA SER A 124 14.10 -5.00 6.36
C SER A 124 13.16 -3.91 5.83
N GLU A 125 12.56 -3.10 6.72
CA GLU A 125 11.71 -1.95 6.38
C GLU A 125 12.49 -0.86 5.64
N ASP A 126 13.68 -0.51 6.13
CA ASP A 126 14.54 0.49 5.51
C ASP A 126 14.98 0.07 4.11
N ILE A 127 15.34 -1.20 3.95
CA ILE A 127 15.75 -1.74 2.66
C ILE A 127 14.58 -1.69 1.67
N ALA A 128 13.36 -2.02 2.12
CA ALA A 128 12.16 -1.92 1.29
C ALA A 128 11.92 -0.48 0.81
N MET A 129 12.04 0.50 1.71
CA MET A 129 11.87 1.91 1.39
C MET A 129 12.96 2.42 0.44
N LEU A 130 14.23 2.07 0.68
CA LEU A 130 15.35 2.43 -0.19
C LEU A 130 15.21 1.79 -1.57
N LEU A 131 14.83 0.52 -1.63
CA LEU A 131 14.60 -0.19 -2.89
C LEU A 131 13.52 0.49 -3.72
N ALA A 132 12.38 0.81 -3.10
CA ALA A 132 11.29 1.52 -3.78
C ALA A 132 11.75 2.90 -4.30
N TYR A 133 12.48 3.66 -3.47
CA TYR A 133 12.97 4.99 -3.82
C TYR A 133 13.95 4.95 -5.00
N GLU A 134 14.99 4.11 -4.93
CA GLU A 134 16.01 4.02 -5.99
C GLU A 134 15.48 3.40 -7.28
N ARG A 135 14.37 2.64 -7.22
CA ARG A 135 13.68 2.10 -8.39
C ARG A 135 12.60 3.03 -8.97
N GLY A 136 12.53 4.27 -8.52
CA GLY A 136 11.71 5.31 -9.16
C GLY A 136 10.25 5.37 -8.68
N ALA A 137 9.94 4.86 -7.48
CA ALA A 137 8.60 5.00 -6.92
C ALA A 137 8.17 6.48 -6.85
N GLU A 138 6.92 6.76 -7.24
CA GLU A 138 6.35 8.12 -7.18
C GLU A 138 5.97 8.50 -5.73
N LEU A 139 5.49 7.51 -4.96
CA LEU A 139 5.05 7.69 -3.59
C LEU A 139 5.25 6.39 -2.81
N ILE A 140 5.83 6.48 -1.61
CA ILE A 140 5.96 5.36 -0.67
C ILE A 140 4.97 5.59 0.48
N VAL A 141 4.03 4.67 0.64
CA VAL A 141 3.05 4.66 1.73
C VAL A 141 3.45 3.62 2.75
N ALA A 142 3.80 4.07 3.95
CA ALA A 142 4.25 3.19 5.01
C ALA A 142 3.09 2.79 5.94
N VAL A 143 2.88 1.48 6.13
CA VAL A 143 1.78 0.90 6.89
C VAL A 143 2.32 0.17 8.11
N GLY A 144 1.75 0.45 9.29
CA GLY A 144 2.14 -0.24 10.52
C GLY A 144 3.51 0.14 11.06
N THR A 145 4.15 1.21 10.55
CA THR A 145 5.51 1.56 10.98
C THR A 145 5.58 1.92 12.46
N HIS A 146 6.69 1.56 13.12
CA HIS A 146 6.99 1.93 14.51
C HIS A 146 7.14 3.45 14.60
N THR A 147 6.06 4.12 14.99
CA THR A 147 5.92 5.56 14.83
C THR A 147 6.52 6.35 16.01
N ASN A 148 7.11 5.67 16.99
CA ASN A 148 7.63 6.34 18.17
C ASN A 148 9.15 6.52 18.12
N LEU A 149 9.58 7.78 17.99
CA LEU A 149 10.98 8.20 18.15
C LEU A 149 11.59 7.68 19.46
N ILE A 150 10.75 7.48 20.49
CA ILE A 150 11.15 6.93 21.78
C ILE A 150 11.49 5.44 21.68
N GLU A 151 10.72 4.59 20.99
CA GLU A 151 11.09 3.18 20.74
C GLU A 151 12.40 3.07 19.94
N PHE A 152 12.60 4.06 19.07
CA PHE A 152 13.75 4.17 18.20
C PHE A 152 15.03 4.57 18.97
N MET A 153 14.88 5.36 20.04
CA MET A 153 15.94 5.75 20.97
C MET A 153 16.17 4.72 22.09
N ASP A 154 15.12 4.09 22.61
CA ASP A 154 15.17 3.12 23.72
C ASP A 154 15.90 1.83 23.35
N LYS A 155 15.88 1.45 22.07
CA LYS A 155 16.60 0.26 21.60
C LYS A 155 18.12 0.38 21.65
N GLY A 156 18.70 1.53 22.02
CA GLY A 156 20.08 1.65 22.53
C GLY A 156 21.21 0.98 21.74
N ARG A 157 21.05 0.63 20.46
CA ARG A 157 21.99 -0.25 19.74
C ARG A 157 22.00 -0.01 18.22
N LYS A 158 23.13 -0.41 17.63
CA LYS A 158 23.50 -0.34 16.20
C LYS A 158 22.31 -0.55 15.26
N GLY A 159 22.06 0.41 14.36
CA GLY A 159 20.97 0.39 13.38
C GLY A 159 20.04 1.61 13.44
N GLY A 160 19.90 2.23 14.63
CA GLY A 160 19.03 3.39 14.82
C GLY A 160 19.35 4.58 13.90
N ALA A 161 20.57 5.11 13.97
CA ALA A 161 20.95 6.25 13.13
C ALA A 161 20.72 6.00 11.62
N SER A 162 20.84 4.75 11.17
CA SER A 162 20.68 4.36 9.77
C SER A 162 19.23 4.45 9.28
N THR A 163 18.23 3.93 10.01
CA THR A 163 16.80 4.08 9.64
C THR A 163 16.37 5.54 9.60
N PHE A 164 16.87 6.37 10.53
CA PHE A 164 16.55 7.80 10.52
C PHE A 164 17.08 8.49 9.26
N LEU A 165 18.30 8.16 8.83
CA LEU A 165 18.88 8.67 7.59
C LEU A 165 18.14 8.16 6.34
N VAL A 166 17.69 6.90 6.34
CA VAL A 166 16.83 6.36 5.27
C VAL A 166 15.54 7.18 5.16
N ARG A 167 14.84 7.39 6.28
CA ARG A 167 13.61 8.20 6.31
C ARG A 167 13.84 9.64 5.88
N LEU A 168 15.00 10.25 6.16
CA LEU A 168 15.35 11.56 5.62
C LEU A 168 15.56 11.52 4.10
N ARG A 169 16.23 10.50 3.58
CA ARG A 169 16.48 10.33 2.14
C ARG A 169 15.19 10.14 1.35
N VAL A 170 14.32 9.25 1.81
CA VAL A 170 13.05 8.96 1.14
C VAL A 170 11.92 9.94 1.51
N GLY A 171 12.17 10.82 2.49
CA GLY A 171 11.16 11.66 3.15
C GLY A 171 10.38 12.57 2.21
N SER A 172 10.92 12.94 1.05
CA SER A 172 10.21 13.75 0.05
C SER A 172 9.03 13.02 -0.60
N ILE A 173 9.05 11.69 -0.63
CA ILE A 173 8.00 10.84 -1.22
C ILE A 173 7.42 9.83 -0.22
N LEU A 174 7.84 9.86 1.04
CA LEU A 174 7.37 8.96 2.09
C LEU A 174 6.18 9.57 2.84
N VAL A 175 5.07 8.86 2.88
CA VAL A 175 3.85 9.26 3.61
C VAL A 175 3.36 8.10 4.47
N ASP A 176 2.95 8.39 5.70
CA ASP A 176 2.35 7.39 6.58
C ASP A 176 0.90 7.08 6.17
N ALA A 177 0.47 5.82 6.36
CA ALA A 177 -0.90 5.36 6.09
C ALA A 177 -1.99 6.24 6.73
N LYS A 178 -1.73 6.80 7.91
CA LYS A 178 -2.64 7.75 8.58
C LYS A 178 -2.75 9.07 7.80
N GLY A 179 -1.69 9.52 7.15
CA GLY A 179 -1.69 10.68 6.26
C GLY A 179 -2.52 10.43 4.99
N VAL A 180 -2.27 9.30 4.32
CA VAL A 180 -3.03 8.91 3.12
C VAL A 180 -4.50 8.73 3.44
N SER A 181 -4.84 8.02 4.52
CA SER A 181 -6.24 7.79 4.88
C SER A 181 -7.00 9.07 5.25
N ARG A 182 -6.35 10.12 5.77
CA ARG A 182 -6.98 11.43 6.02
C ARG A 182 -7.31 12.15 4.72
N LEU A 183 -6.38 12.16 3.77
CA LEU A 183 -6.55 12.81 2.46
C LEU A 183 -7.56 12.06 1.57
N TYR A 184 -7.53 10.72 1.62
CA TYR A 184 -8.35 9.87 0.77
C TYR A 184 -9.76 9.61 1.32
N ARG A 185 -10.04 10.02 2.56
CA ARG A 185 -11.39 9.97 3.17
C ARG A 185 -12.39 10.95 2.55
N GLY A 186 -12.00 11.77 1.57
CA GLY A 186 -12.87 12.69 0.84
C GLY A 186 -13.88 12.02 -0.12
N ARG A 187 -14.38 10.82 0.17
CA ARG A 187 -15.43 10.20 -0.65
C ARG A 187 -16.81 10.64 -0.18
N VAL A 188 -17.47 11.41 -1.05
CA VAL A 188 -18.91 11.59 -1.21
C VAL A 188 -19.68 10.50 -0.46
N ARG A 189 -20.33 10.88 0.64
CA ARG A 189 -21.15 9.95 1.43
C ARG A 189 -22.27 9.41 0.53
N ARG A 190 -22.75 8.19 0.78
CA ARG A 190 -23.96 7.68 0.09
C ARG A 190 -25.14 8.66 0.19
N GLY A 191 -25.22 9.41 1.29
CA GLY A 191 -26.17 10.49 1.47
C GLY A 191 -26.01 11.61 0.42
N ASP A 192 -24.79 12.01 0.10
CA ASP A 192 -24.52 13.05 -0.90
C ASP A 192 -24.97 12.57 -2.30
N ILE A 193 -24.76 11.29 -2.64
CA ILE A 193 -25.26 10.70 -3.90
C ILE A 193 -26.80 10.70 -3.92
N LEU A 194 -27.45 10.29 -2.82
CA LEU A 194 -28.92 10.29 -2.72
C LEU A 194 -29.49 11.71 -2.81
N LEU A 195 -28.82 12.69 -2.21
CA LEU A 195 -29.23 14.09 -2.22
C LEU A 195 -29.08 14.68 -3.62
N LEU A 196 -28.02 14.30 -4.35
CA LEU A 196 -27.79 14.71 -5.74
C LEU A 196 -28.82 14.08 -6.70
N LEU A 197 -29.16 12.80 -6.50
CA LEU A 197 -30.26 12.14 -7.20
C LEU A 197 -31.60 12.80 -6.91
N ALA A 198 -31.89 13.11 -5.64
CA ALA A 198 -33.12 13.77 -5.24
C ALA A 198 -33.23 15.18 -5.86
N ALA A 199 -32.13 15.94 -5.85
CA ALA A 199 -32.07 17.26 -6.49
C ALA A 199 -32.35 17.15 -8.00
N ALA A 200 -31.71 16.20 -8.69
CA ALA A 200 -31.98 15.96 -10.12
C ALA A 200 -33.44 15.59 -10.40
N LEU A 201 -34.05 14.76 -9.54
CA LEU A 201 -35.45 14.36 -9.66
C LEU A 201 -36.40 15.53 -9.46
N VAL A 202 -36.15 16.37 -8.45
CA VAL A 202 -36.92 17.59 -8.17
C VAL A 202 -36.81 18.55 -9.35
N THR A 203 -35.61 18.78 -9.88
CA THR A 203 -35.41 19.61 -11.07
C THR A 203 -36.20 19.08 -12.26
N MET A 204 -36.18 17.76 -12.50
CA MET A 204 -36.95 17.13 -13.58
C MET A 204 -38.46 17.31 -13.41
N VAL A 205 -38.99 17.14 -12.20
CA VAL A 205 -40.42 17.36 -11.90
C VAL A 205 -40.81 18.82 -12.15
N ILE A 206 -39.98 19.78 -11.73
CA ILE A 206 -40.23 21.21 -11.96
C ILE A 206 -40.26 21.53 -13.46
N VAL A 207 -39.29 21.00 -14.22
CA VAL A 207 -39.23 21.19 -15.68
C VAL A 207 -40.46 20.63 -16.36
N ILE A 208 -40.90 19.42 -15.99
CA ILE A 208 -42.11 18.80 -16.55
C ILE A 208 -43.36 19.60 -16.18
N ALA A 209 -43.47 20.08 -14.95
CA ALA A 209 -44.63 20.84 -14.49
C ALA A 209 -44.78 22.19 -15.20
N LEU A 210 -43.66 22.87 -15.47
CA LEU A 210 -43.63 24.18 -16.14
C LEU A 210 -43.71 24.08 -17.67
N SER A 211 -43.30 22.95 -18.25
CA SER A 211 -43.37 22.73 -19.70
C SER A 211 -44.74 22.20 -20.12
N GLU A 212 -45.56 23.05 -20.76
CA GLU A 212 -46.86 22.65 -21.34
C GLU A 212 -46.72 21.52 -22.39
N THR A 213 -45.68 21.55 -23.22
CA THR A 213 -45.46 20.55 -24.28
C THR A 213 -45.18 19.14 -23.72
N LEU A 214 -44.29 19.01 -22.73
CA LEU A 214 -43.98 17.73 -22.09
C LEU A 214 -45.17 17.13 -21.31
N ARG A 215 -46.00 17.96 -20.68
CA ARG A 215 -47.20 17.50 -19.98
C ARG A 215 -48.20 16.82 -20.92
N LEU A 216 -48.37 17.37 -22.13
CA LEU A 216 -49.30 16.84 -23.12
C LEU A 216 -48.80 15.51 -23.70
N GLU A 217 -47.51 15.41 -24.03
CA GLU A 217 -46.90 14.16 -24.50
C GLU A 217 -46.97 13.05 -23.43
N LEU A 218 -46.66 13.35 -22.17
CA LEU A 218 -46.75 12.37 -21.08
C LEU A 218 -48.19 11.88 -20.85
N ALA A 219 -49.17 12.77 -20.93
CA ALA A 219 -50.59 12.40 -20.81
C ALA A 219 -51.03 11.48 -21.97
N LEU A 220 -50.59 11.76 -23.20
CA LEU A 220 -50.87 10.91 -24.36
C LEU A 220 -50.18 9.54 -24.26
N TRP A 221 -48.95 9.49 -23.75
CA TRP A 221 -48.25 8.25 -23.46
C TRP A 221 -48.94 7.42 -22.38
N TRP A 222 -49.40 8.05 -21.31
CA TRP A 222 -50.13 7.37 -20.23
C TRP A 222 -51.42 6.73 -20.74
N ILE A 223 -52.20 7.45 -21.56
CA ILE A 223 -53.42 6.94 -22.17
C ILE A 223 -53.12 5.79 -23.14
N ARG A 224 -52.04 5.86 -23.92
CA ARG A 224 -51.61 4.76 -24.81
C ARG A 224 -51.22 3.50 -24.03
N ILE A 225 -50.53 3.65 -22.91
CA ILE A 225 -50.19 2.52 -22.04
C ILE A 225 -51.46 1.89 -21.45
N GLN A 226 -52.41 2.70 -20.96
CA GLN A 226 -53.70 2.20 -20.47
C GLN A 226 -54.48 1.44 -21.54
N ASN A 227 -54.52 1.96 -22.76
CA ASN A 227 -55.21 1.32 -23.88
C ASN A 227 -54.49 0.08 -24.43
N ALA A 228 -53.19 -0.09 -24.16
CA ALA A 228 -52.43 -1.27 -24.57
C ALA A 228 -52.51 -2.43 -23.55
N ILE A 229 -52.94 -2.14 -22.33
CA ILE A 229 -53.08 -3.12 -21.23
C ILE A 229 -54.56 -3.58 -21.09
N SER A 230 -55.50 -2.82 -21.65
CA SER A 230 -56.93 -3.17 -21.82
C SER A 230 -57.17 -4.00 -23.07
#